data_AF-A0A5N9CBF1-F1
#
_entry.id   AF-A0A5N9CBF1-F1
#
_cell.length_a   1.000
_cell.length_b   1.000
_cell.length_c   1.000
_cell.angle_alpha   90.00
_cell.angle_beta   90.00
_cell.angle_gamma   90.00
#
_symmetry.space_group_name_H-M   'P 1'
#
loop_
_entity.id
_entity.type
_entity.pdbx_description
1 polymer ?
#
loop_
_entity_poly.entity_id
_entity_poly.type
_entity_poly.pdbx_seq_one_letter_code
_entity_poly.pdbx_strand_id
1 'polypeptide(L)'
;KHSSLQRELEWERLLLRDELRPDFHVFTGNDLAIDMVIYGSDYLLGLSTFAPDVFARRDAAWASGDPAFYELNDWLQYLGFLTFRSPVPAYKHSAAMFLKLRGHINCDYTHPQSPERPDSDREILRQIVEQMPAV
;
A
#
# COMPACT_ATOMS: atom_id res chain seq x y z
N LYS A 1 -14.29 1.45 6.39
CA LYS A 1 -13.18 0.71 5.77
C LYS A 1 -13.73 -0.44 4.92
N HIS A 2 -13.23 -0.62 3.69
CA HIS A 2 -13.58 -1.76 2.85
C HIS A 2 -12.32 -2.44 2.28
N SER A 3 -12.24 -3.78 2.33
CA SER A 3 -11.05 -4.54 1.95
C SER A 3 -11.36 -5.70 1.01
N SER A 4 -12.22 -5.50 0.01
CA SER A 4 -12.54 -6.56 -0.99
C SER A 4 -11.39 -6.88 -1.94
N LEU A 5 -10.43 -5.96 -2.07
CA LEU A 5 -9.45 -5.93 -3.15
C LEU A 5 -10.06 -5.80 -4.56
N GLN A 6 -11.32 -5.35 -4.65
CA GLN A 6 -12.04 -5.14 -5.91
C GLN A 6 -12.32 -3.66 -6.10
N ARG A 7 -11.72 -3.07 -7.14
CA ARG A 7 -11.82 -1.64 -7.43
C ARG A 7 -13.24 -1.19 -7.76
N GLU A 8 -13.99 -1.98 -8.52
CA GLU A 8 -15.38 -1.66 -8.91
C GLU A 8 -16.26 -1.42 -7.68
N LEU A 9 -16.18 -2.32 -6.69
CA LEU A 9 -16.92 -2.19 -5.43
C LEU A 9 -16.50 -0.95 -4.62
N GLU A 10 -15.27 -0.46 -4.76
CA GLU A 10 -14.86 0.78 -4.10
C GLU A 10 -15.42 2.00 -4.80
N TRP A 11 -15.48 1.99 -6.13
CA TRP A 11 -16.11 3.04 -6.92
C TRP A 11 -17.60 3.18 -6.62
N GLU A 12 -18.33 2.07 -6.62
CA GLU A 12 -19.76 2.03 -6.28
C GLU A 12 -20.02 2.65 -4.89
N ARG A 13 -19.13 2.42 -3.94
CA ARG A 13 -19.24 3.00 -2.59
C ARG A 13 -19.01 4.48 -2.56
N LEU A 14 -18.07 5.01 -3.35
CA LEU A 14 -17.86 6.44 -3.45
C LEU A 14 -19.06 7.12 -4.07
N LEU A 15 -19.60 6.57 -5.17
CA LEU A 15 -20.83 7.08 -5.79
C LEU A 15 -22.00 7.09 -4.80
N LEU A 16 -22.20 5.99 -4.07
CA LEU A 16 -23.27 5.89 -3.07
C LEU A 16 -23.06 6.85 -1.90
N ARG A 17 -21.81 7.05 -1.46
CA ARG A 17 -21.45 8.03 -0.44
C ARG A 17 -21.78 9.44 -0.92
N ASP A 18 -21.36 9.79 -2.12
CA ASP A 18 -21.57 11.12 -2.69
C ASP A 18 -23.07 11.44 -2.84
N GLU A 19 -23.88 10.45 -3.22
CA GLU A 19 -25.33 10.60 -3.34
C GLU A 19 -26.05 10.72 -1.99
N LEU A 20 -25.74 9.82 -1.04
CA LEU A 20 -26.57 9.67 0.16
C LEU A 20 -25.99 10.37 1.40
N ARG A 21 -24.66 10.46 1.51
CA ARG A 21 -23.94 10.91 2.70
C ARG A 21 -22.58 11.54 2.35
N PRO A 22 -22.54 12.72 1.69
CA PRO A 22 -21.30 13.32 1.18
C PRO A 22 -20.21 13.51 2.25
N ASP A 23 -20.61 13.80 3.50
CA ASP A 23 -19.67 14.01 4.62
C ASP A 23 -19.19 12.69 5.27
N PHE A 24 -19.65 11.53 4.81
CA PHE A 24 -19.25 10.24 5.38
C PHE A 24 -17.88 9.82 4.86
N HIS A 25 -16.97 9.50 5.79
CA HIS A 25 -15.64 9.00 5.45
C HIS A 25 -15.70 7.56 4.91
N VAL A 26 -15.18 7.37 3.70
CA VAL A 26 -14.92 6.06 3.12
C VAL A 26 -13.42 5.82 3.16
N PHE A 27 -13.01 4.71 3.78
CA PHE A 27 -11.62 4.30 3.84
C PHE A 27 -11.39 3.10 2.93
N THR A 28 -10.57 3.26 1.88
CA THR A 28 -10.06 2.13 1.12
C THR A 28 -9.15 1.30 2.03
N GLY A 29 -9.40 0.01 2.05
CA GLY A 29 -8.52 -0.99 2.61
C GLY A 29 -8.07 -1.94 1.51
N ASN A 30 -7.98 -1.44 0.29
CA ASN A 30 -7.58 -2.16 -0.91
C ASN A 30 -6.14 -1.82 -1.26
N ASP A 31 -5.22 -2.66 -0.81
CA ASP A 31 -3.79 -2.51 -1.09
C ASP A 31 -3.43 -2.68 -2.59
N LEU A 32 -4.40 -3.05 -3.44
CA LEU A 32 -4.27 -3.09 -4.90
C LEU A 32 -4.82 -1.84 -5.60
N ALA A 33 -5.42 -0.88 -4.89
CA ALA A 33 -5.96 0.37 -5.45
C ALA A 33 -5.72 1.53 -4.48
N ILE A 34 -4.47 1.85 -4.18
CA ILE A 34 -4.12 2.87 -3.18
C ILE A 34 -4.36 4.29 -3.68
N ASP A 35 -4.57 4.42 -4.99
CA ASP A 35 -4.93 5.63 -5.72
C ASP A 35 -6.40 6.02 -5.53
N MET A 36 -7.21 5.21 -4.84
CA MET A 36 -8.60 5.58 -4.47
C MET A 36 -8.68 6.91 -3.69
N VAL A 37 -7.56 7.35 -3.11
CA VAL A 37 -7.43 8.67 -2.47
C VAL A 37 -7.64 9.84 -3.42
N ILE A 38 -7.27 9.67 -4.69
CA ILE A 38 -7.45 10.67 -5.75
C ILE A 38 -8.95 10.90 -6.00
N TYR A 39 -9.75 9.86 -5.80
CA TYR A 39 -11.18 9.84 -6.08
C TYR A 39 -12.05 10.15 -4.85
N GLY A 40 -11.44 10.60 -3.74
CA GLY A 40 -12.17 11.07 -2.56
C GLY A 40 -12.38 10.01 -1.47
N SER A 41 -11.62 8.92 -1.50
CA SER A 41 -11.48 8.00 -0.37
C SER A 41 -10.37 8.45 0.58
N ASP A 42 -10.52 8.22 1.88
CA ASP A 42 -9.39 8.09 2.80
C ASP A 42 -8.82 6.66 2.72
N TYR A 43 -7.76 6.32 3.47
CA TYR A 43 -7.22 4.95 3.45
C TYR A 43 -6.89 4.37 4.83
N LEU A 44 -7.00 3.04 4.94
CA LEU A 44 -6.48 2.24 6.04
C LEU A 44 -5.90 0.94 5.45
N LEU A 45 -4.62 0.99 5.10
CA LEU A 45 -3.94 -0.02 4.28
C LEU A 45 -3.01 -0.89 5.12
N GLY A 46 -2.84 -2.14 4.71
CA GLY A 46 -1.74 -2.97 5.24
C GLY A 46 -0.39 -2.53 4.67
N LEU A 47 -0.41 -2.07 3.41
CA LEU A 47 0.75 -1.62 2.64
C LEU A 47 1.49 -0.45 3.29
N SER A 48 0.79 0.41 4.03
CA SER A 48 1.42 1.51 4.77
C SER A 48 2.40 1.04 5.85
N THR A 49 2.32 -0.23 6.27
CA THR A 49 3.29 -0.84 7.20
C THR A 49 4.70 -0.95 6.59
N PHE A 50 4.83 -1.01 5.26
CA PHE A 50 6.11 -1.20 4.59
C PHE A 50 6.95 0.08 4.61
N ALA A 51 6.31 1.23 4.41
CA ALA A 51 6.99 2.52 4.25
C ALA A 51 6.10 3.69 4.73
N PRO A 52 5.77 3.77 6.04
CA PRO A 52 4.86 4.80 6.55
C PRO A 52 5.37 6.23 6.29
N ASP A 53 6.69 6.41 6.30
CA ASP A 53 7.39 7.65 5.95
C ASP A 53 7.17 8.06 4.48
N VAL A 54 7.19 7.09 3.56
CA VAL A 54 6.96 7.36 2.13
C VAL A 54 5.48 7.65 1.86
N PHE A 55 4.56 6.94 2.53
CA PHE A 55 3.13 7.28 2.48
C PHE A 55 2.87 8.70 2.97
N ALA A 56 3.49 9.12 4.08
CA ALA A 56 3.36 10.49 4.57
C ALA A 56 3.86 11.54 3.55
N ARG A 57 4.99 11.27 2.88
CA ARG A 57 5.50 12.15 1.80
C ARG A 57 4.56 12.19 0.60
N ARG A 58 4.02 11.04 0.20
CA ARG A 58 3.03 10.92 -0.88
C ARG A 58 1.78 11.74 -0.56
N ASP A 59 1.24 11.61 0.64
CA ASP A 59 0.03 12.33 1.06
C ASP A 59 0.28 13.85 1.17
N ALA A 60 1.46 14.26 1.66
CA ALA A 60 1.85 15.66 1.69
C ALA A 60 1.93 16.25 0.28
N ALA A 61 2.53 15.53 -0.67
CA ALA A 61 2.60 15.94 -2.08
C ALA A 61 1.19 16.06 -2.70
N TRP A 62 0.28 15.13 -2.39
CA TRP A 62 -1.12 15.22 -2.83
C TRP A 62 -1.79 16.49 -2.31
N ALA A 63 -1.66 16.74 -0.99
CA ALA A 63 -2.30 17.88 -0.34
C ALA A 63 -1.78 19.23 -0.85
N SER A 64 -0.51 19.31 -1.27
CA SER A 64 0.08 20.53 -1.83
C SER A 64 -0.05 20.67 -3.35
N GLY A 65 -0.59 19.67 -4.04
CA GLY A 65 -0.64 19.63 -5.51
C GLY A 65 0.73 19.44 -6.16
N ASP A 66 1.69 18.85 -5.46
CA ASP A 66 3.03 18.55 -5.98
C ASP A 66 2.98 17.31 -6.89
N PRO A 67 3.43 17.39 -8.16
CA PRO A 67 3.49 16.25 -9.07
C PRO A 67 4.30 15.04 -8.56
N ALA A 68 5.20 15.22 -7.58
CA ALA A 68 5.92 14.12 -6.93
C ALA A 68 4.98 13.05 -6.35
N PHE A 69 3.72 13.40 -6.07
CA PHE A 69 2.68 12.46 -5.68
C PHE A 69 2.60 11.26 -6.64
N TYR A 70 2.59 11.50 -7.95
CA TYR A 70 2.32 10.45 -8.93
C TYR A 70 3.42 9.39 -8.94
N GLU A 71 4.69 9.81 -8.95
CA GLU A 71 5.83 8.89 -8.93
C GLU A 71 5.89 8.09 -7.62
N LEU A 72 5.68 8.74 -6.48
CA LEU A 72 5.61 8.06 -5.19
C LEU A 72 4.44 7.07 -5.14
N ASN A 73 3.28 7.47 -5.65
CA ASN A 73 2.10 6.62 -5.70
C ASN A 73 2.31 5.40 -6.61
N ASP A 74 2.97 5.56 -7.76
CA ASP A 74 3.24 4.46 -8.69
C ASP A 74 4.16 3.39 -8.07
N TRP A 75 5.25 3.81 -7.42
CA TRP A 75 6.13 2.87 -6.73
C TRP A 75 5.46 2.17 -5.54
N LEU A 76 4.66 2.90 -4.77
CA LEU A 76 3.86 2.31 -3.70
C LEU A 76 2.80 1.35 -4.27
N GLN A 77 2.13 1.70 -5.36
CA GLN A 77 1.12 0.86 -6.01
C GLN A 77 1.74 -0.41 -6.59
N TYR A 78 2.95 -0.31 -7.15
CA TYR A 78 3.72 -1.48 -7.58
C TYR A 78 4.07 -2.41 -6.41
N LEU A 79 4.52 -1.85 -5.28
CA LEU A 79 4.73 -2.61 -4.04
C LEU A 79 3.44 -3.29 -3.57
N GLY A 80 2.30 -2.60 -3.65
CA GLY A 80 0.98 -3.16 -3.35
C GLY A 80 0.66 -4.38 -4.21
N PHE A 81 0.73 -4.24 -5.55
CA PHE A 81 0.48 -5.34 -6.49
C PHE A 81 1.39 -6.53 -6.26
N LEU A 82 2.69 -6.28 -6.04
CA LEU A 82 3.65 -7.34 -5.76
C LEU A 82 3.28 -8.07 -4.46
N THR A 83 3.06 -7.34 -3.37
CA THR A 83 3.06 -7.94 -2.02
C THR A 83 1.70 -8.49 -1.60
N PHE A 84 0.61 -7.97 -2.16
CA PHE A 84 -0.76 -8.43 -1.90
C PHE A 84 -1.29 -9.41 -2.95
N ARG A 85 -0.44 -9.89 -3.87
CA ARG A 85 -0.80 -11.00 -4.78
C ARG A 85 -1.16 -12.27 -4.01
N SER A 86 -1.95 -13.15 -4.61
CA SER A 86 -2.34 -14.41 -3.96
C SER A 86 -1.11 -15.27 -3.54
N PRO A 87 -1.12 -15.92 -2.37
CA PRO A 87 -2.11 -15.77 -1.29
C PRO A 87 -1.88 -14.45 -0.53
N VAL A 88 -2.95 -13.67 -0.34
CA VAL A 88 -2.87 -12.33 0.29
C VAL A 88 -2.14 -12.36 1.65
N PRO A 89 -2.38 -13.32 2.58
CA PRO A 89 -1.71 -13.32 3.88
C PRO A 89 -0.18 -13.37 3.85
N ALA A 90 0.43 -13.76 2.72
CA ALA A 90 1.88 -13.80 2.56
C ALA A 90 2.52 -12.39 2.46
N TYR A 91 1.72 -11.33 2.37
CA TYR A 91 2.21 -9.95 2.46
C TYR A 91 3.03 -9.70 3.73
N LYS A 92 2.75 -10.43 4.83
CA LYS A 92 3.51 -10.31 6.08
C LYS A 92 4.99 -10.67 5.90
N HIS A 93 5.27 -11.70 5.10
CA HIS A 93 6.65 -12.08 4.81
C HIS A 93 7.29 -11.04 3.87
N SER A 94 6.57 -10.55 2.85
CA SER A 94 7.05 -9.42 2.04
C SER A 94 7.36 -8.18 2.89
N ALA A 95 6.51 -7.86 3.87
CA ALA A 95 6.71 -6.73 4.77
C ALA A 95 7.98 -6.92 5.60
N ALA A 96 8.18 -8.12 6.16
CA ALA A 96 9.38 -8.44 6.92
C ALA A 96 10.65 -8.38 6.05
N MET A 97 10.62 -8.90 4.81
CA MET A 97 11.72 -8.77 3.84
C MET A 97 12.02 -7.30 3.54
N PHE A 98 11.00 -6.50 3.24
CA PHE A 98 11.13 -5.09 2.89
C PHE A 98 11.69 -4.26 4.05
N LEU A 99 11.15 -4.44 5.27
CA LEU A 99 11.62 -3.75 6.47
C LEU A 99 13.06 -4.13 6.82
N LYS A 100 13.46 -5.39 6.61
CA LYS A 100 14.85 -5.84 6.76
C LYS A 100 15.77 -5.18 5.74
N LEU A 101 15.36 -5.11 4.47
CA LEU A 101 16.12 -4.44 3.41
C LEU A 101 16.30 -2.94 3.68
N ARG A 102 15.32 -2.30 4.34
CA ARG A 102 15.41 -0.92 4.83
C ARG A 102 16.19 -0.76 6.15
N GLY A 103 16.65 -1.86 6.76
CA GLY A 103 17.39 -1.84 8.02
C GLY A 103 16.54 -1.56 9.27
N HIS A 104 15.21 -1.66 9.19
CA HIS A 104 14.32 -1.42 10.32
C HIS A 104 14.20 -2.63 11.26
N ILE A 105 14.42 -3.84 10.74
CA ILE A 105 14.40 -5.09 11.52
C ILE A 105 15.57 -6.00 11.12
N ASN A 106 15.99 -6.88 12.02
CA ASN A 106 17.18 -7.71 11.82
C ASN A 106 16.93 -9.01 11.03
N CYS A 107 15.68 -9.47 10.97
CA CYS A 107 15.29 -10.68 10.27
C CYS A 107 13.91 -10.53 9.66
N ASP A 108 13.59 -11.40 8.72
CA ASP A 108 12.36 -11.43 7.96
C ASP A 108 11.48 -12.64 8.29
N TYR A 109 11.79 -13.32 9.39
CA TYR A 109 11.00 -14.44 9.88
C TYR A 109 9.60 -13.98 10.27
N THR A 110 8.59 -14.75 9.87
CA THR A 110 7.20 -14.57 10.29
C THR A 110 6.75 -15.78 11.11
N HIS A 111 5.53 -15.74 11.64
CA HIS A 111 4.99 -16.88 12.38
C HIS A 111 5.00 -18.14 11.49
N PRO A 112 5.42 -19.33 11.97
CA PRO A 112 5.63 -20.53 11.15
C PRO A 112 4.42 -21.03 10.34
N GLN A 113 3.21 -20.62 10.73
CA GLN A 113 1.97 -20.94 10.01
C GLN A 113 1.60 -19.89 8.94
N SER A 114 2.36 -18.81 8.83
CA SER A 114 2.13 -17.78 7.80
C SER A 114 2.68 -18.28 6.47
N PRO A 115 1.96 -18.08 5.36
CA PRO A 115 2.51 -18.40 4.05
C PRO A 115 3.72 -17.50 3.75
N GLU A 116 4.72 -18.08 3.12
CA GLU A 116 5.96 -17.41 2.75
C GLU A 116 5.97 -16.97 1.29
N ARG A 117 6.89 -16.07 0.95
CA ARG A 117 7.21 -15.66 -0.42
C ARG A 117 8.53 -16.32 -0.85
N PRO A 118 8.71 -16.57 -2.16
CA PRO A 118 9.98 -17.09 -2.67
C PRO A 118 11.11 -16.07 -2.50
N ASP A 119 12.35 -16.55 -2.41
CA ASP A 119 13.53 -15.69 -2.28
C ASP A 119 13.73 -14.72 -3.46
N SER A 120 13.18 -15.03 -4.63
CA SER A 120 13.18 -14.12 -5.78
C SER A 120 12.52 -12.77 -5.50
N ASP A 121 11.57 -12.71 -4.57
CA ASP A 121 10.93 -11.44 -4.17
C ASP A 121 11.93 -10.46 -3.57
N ARG A 122 13.01 -10.94 -2.94
CA ARG A 122 14.01 -10.08 -2.27
C ARG A 122 14.67 -9.13 -3.25
N GLU A 123 14.97 -9.62 -4.46
CA GLU A 123 15.61 -8.81 -5.50
C GLU A 123 14.68 -7.69 -5.96
N ILE A 124 13.42 -8.05 -6.23
CA ILE A 124 12.40 -7.09 -6.66
C ILE A 124 12.13 -6.05 -5.56
N LEU A 125 12.01 -6.50 -4.30
CA LEU A 125 11.81 -5.61 -3.16
C LEU A 125 13.01 -4.68 -2.93
N ARG A 126 14.24 -5.14 -3.16
CA ARG A 126 15.42 -4.28 -3.04
C ARG A 126 15.41 -3.16 -4.07
N GLN A 127 15.06 -3.49 -5.32
CA GLN A 127 14.91 -2.47 -6.37
C GLN A 127 13.84 -1.45 -5.98
N ILE A 128 12.71 -1.88 -5.43
CA ILE A 128 11.69 -0.95 -4.92
C ILE A 128 12.26 -0.07 -3.79
N VAL A 129 13.00 -0.63 -2.83
CA VAL A 129 13.64 0.14 -1.74
C VAL A 129 14.58 1.22 -2.28
N GLU A 130 15.35 0.94 -3.33
CA GLU A 130 16.27 1.90 -3.94
C GLU A 130 15.58 3.10 -4.59
N GLN A 131 14.30 2.97 -4.94
CA GLN A 131 13.47 4.07 -5.46
C GLN A 131 12.80 4.87 -4.34
N MET A 132 12.76 4.34 -3.12
CA MET A 132 12.14 5.03 -2.00
C MET A 132 13.07 6.14 -1.49
N PRO A 133 12.53 7.31 -1.15
CA PRO A 133 13.31 8.35 -0.53
C PRO A 133 14.01 7.86 0.75
N ALA A 134 15.25 8.31 0.97
CA ALA A 134 15.96 8.03 2.22
C ALA A 134 15.19 8.59 3.43
N VAL A 135 15.26 7.86 4.56
CA VAL A 135 14.69 8.25 5.85
C VAL A 135 15.40 9.49 6.38
#